data_AF-A0A3Q8X9U3-F1
#
_entry.id   AF-A0A3Q8X9U3-F1
#
_cell.length_a   1.000
_cell.length_b   1.000
_cell.length_c   1.000
_cell.angle_alpha   90.00
_cell.angle_beta   90.00
_cell.angle_gamma   90.00
#
_symmetry.space_group_name_H-M   'P 1'
#
loop_
_entity.id
_entity.type
_entity.pdbx_description
1 polymer ?
#
loop_
_entity_poly.entity_id
_entity_poly.type
_entity_poly.pdbx_seq_one_letter_code
_entity_poly.pdbx_strand_id
1 'polypeptide(L)'
;MRLYLITTQVVYAVSTAVWAFVWMMSFMMFDQGIQFLNTLFFLGVSIYPIVVVLSIILSWKLRKRRLRLAIVLNLIPMIWIVPFVILMTT
;
A
#
# COMPACT_ATOMS: atom_id res chain seq x y z
N MET A 1 2.11 -22.19 -4.08
CA MET A 1 2.85 -21.11 -3.38
C MET A 1 3.42 -20.03 -4.29
N ARG A 2 4.02 -20.35 -5.45
CA ARG A 2 4.48 -19.31 -6.40
C ARG A 2 3.32 -18.45 -6.91
N LEU A 3 2.20 -19.07 -7.26
CA LEU A 3 1.02 -18.37 -7.78
C LEU A 3 0.51 -17.32 -6.79
N TYR A 4 0.26 -17.67 -5.52
CA TYR A 4 -0.23 -16.73 -4.50
C TYR A 4 0.60 -15.45 -4.42
N LEU A 5 1.94 -15.57 -4.28
CA LEU A 5 2.81 -14.39 -4.22
C LEU A 5 2.72 -13.59 -5.52
N ILE A 6 2.75 -14.22 -6.68
CA ILE A 6 2.64 -13.54 -7.98
C ILE A 6 1.29 -12.83 -8.11
N THR A 7 0.17 -13.50 -7.79
CA THR A 7 -1.18 -12.92 -7.84
C THR A 7 -1.28 -11.70 -6.92
N THR A 8 -0.77 -11.78 -5.68
CA THR A 8 -0.75 -10.62 -4.78
C THR A 8 0.13 -9.47 -5.30
N GLN A 9 1.27 -9.77 -5.95
CA GLN A 9 2.11 -8.72 -6.54
C GLN A 9 1.42 -8.02 -7.72
N VAL A 10 0.70 -8.78 -8.56
CA VAL A 10 -0.09 -8.21 -9.66
C VAL A 10 -1.23 -7.33 -9.11
N VAL A 11 -1.95 -7.80 -8.09
CA VAL A 11 -2.97 -7.02 -7.40
C VAL A 11 -2.38 -5.74 -6.82
N TYR A 12 -1.19 -5.78 -6.22
CA TYR A 12 -0.52 -4.59 -5.70
C TYR A 12 -0.03 -3.65 -6.78
N ALA A 13 0.46 -4.14 -7.91
CA ALA A 13 0.83 -3.29 -9.05
C ALA A 13 -0.39 -2.50 -9.55
N VAL A 14 -1.52 -3.18 -9.77
CA VAL A 14 -2.78 -2.55 -10.18
C VAL A 14 -3.29 -1.58 -9.11
N SER A 15 -3.27 -2.00 -7.84
CA SER A 15 -3.69 -1.16 -6.72
C SER A 15 -2.80 0.07 -6.57
N THR A 16 -1.51 -0.02 -6.89
CA THR A 16 -0.59 1.14 -6.85
C THR A 16 -0.96 2.17 -7.92
N ALA A 17 -1.36 1.71 -9.12
CA ALA A 17 -1.85 2.61 -10.17
C ALA A 17 -3.14 3.33 -9.75
N VAL A 18 -4.10 2.62 -9.13
CA VAL A 18 -5.31 3.24 -8.58
C VAL A 18 -4.97 4.18 -7.41
N TRP A 19 -4.02 3.78 -6.55
CA TRP A 19 -3.60 4.58 -5.41
C TRP A 19 -2.90 5.89 -5.80
N ALA A 20 -2.27 5.95 -6.98
CA ALA A 20 -1.70 7.19 -7.50
C ALA A 20 -2.77 8.30 -7.64
N PHE A 21 -4.02 7.94 -7.95
CA PHE A 21 -5.13 8.89 -7.95
C PHE A 21 -5.43 9.42 -6.55
N VAL A 22 -5.48 8.54 -5.54
CA VAL A 22 -5.68 8.91 -4.12
C VAL A 22 -4.57 9.83 -3.65
N TRP A 23 -3.33 9.52 -4.02
CA TRP A 23 -2.18 10.35 -3.72
C TRP A 23 -2.29 11.73 -4.38
N MET A 24 -2.68 11.80 -5.66
CA MET A 24 -2.90 13.08 -6.34
C MET A 24 -4.01 13.91 -5.66
N MET A 25 -5.12 13.28 -5.28
CA MET A 25 -6.24 13.96 -4.59
C MET A 25 -5.83 14.44 -3.19
N SER A 26 -4.86 13.78 -2.53
CA SER A 26 -4.38 14.20 -1.22
C SER A 26 -3.71 15.58 -1.22
N PHE A 27 -3.26 16.08 -2.39
CA PHE A 27 -2.74 17.45 -2.50
C PHE A 27 -3.83 18.51 -2.30
N MET A 28 -5.09 18.22 -2.65
CA MET A 28 -6.21 19.15 -2.46
C MET A 28 -6.51 19.44 -0.97
N MET A 29 -6.04 18.58 -0.06
CA MET A 29 -6.13 18.83 1.39
C MET A 29 -5.32 20.05 1.83
N PHE A 30 -4.38 20.53 1.01
CA PHE A 30 -3.58 21.72 1.30
C PHE A 30 -4.23 23.03 0.79
N ASP A 31 -5.34 22.96 0.04
CA ASP A 31 -6.05 24.16 -0.42
C ASP A 31 -6.58 25.00 0.76
N GLN A 32 -6.82 24.37 1.91
CA GLN A 32 -7.22 25.00 3.17
C GLN A 32 -6.02 25.42 4.06
N GLY A 33 -4.81 25.37 3.52
CA GLY A 33 -3.55 25.66 4.22
C GLY A 33 -2.84 24.44 4.79
N ILE A 34 -1.62 24.64 5.30
CA ILE A 34 -0.80 23.58 5.88
C ILE A 34 -1.21 23.35 7.34
N GLN A 35 -1.92 22.25 7.57
CA GLN A 35 -2.31 21.79 8.90
C GLN A 35 -1.60 20.48 9.26
N PHE A 36 -1.34 20.26 10.55
CA PHE A 36 -0.62 19.07 11.02
C PHE A 36 -1.28 17.76 10.55
N LEU A 37 -2.61 17.65 10.66
CA LEU A 37 -3.35 16.46 10.27
C LEU A 37 -3.31 16.21 8.75
N ASN A 38 -3.42 17.27 7.94
CA ASN A 38 -3.38 17.16 6.47
C ASN A 38 -1.99 16.70 6.01
N THR A 39 -0.94 17.24 6.62
CA THR A 39 0.44 16.81 6.35
C THR A 39 0.66 15.35 6.77
N LEU A 40 0.16 14.93 7.94
CA LEU A 40 0.28 13.55 8.39
C LEU A 40 -0.46 12.58 7.46
N PHE A 41 -1.66 12.96 7.01
CA PHE A 41 -2.43 12.20 6.04
C PHE A 41 -1.68 12.06 4.71
N PHE A 42 -1.19 13.17 4.16
CA PHE A 42 -0.40 13.19 2.92
C PHE A 42 0.84 12.28 3.01
N LEU A 43 1.60 12.36 4.11
CA LEU A 43 2.77 11.49 4.33
C LEU A 43 2.36 10.02 4.43
N GLY A 44 1.25 9.72 5.11
CA GLY A 44 0.70 8.37 5.23
C GLY A 44 0.24 7.78 3.90
N VAL A 45 -0.32 8.60 3.00
CA VAL A 45 -0.68 8.17 1.63
C VAL A 45 0.56 8.03 0.75
N SER A 46 1.55 8.92 0.91
CA SER A 46 2.81 8.94 0.14
C SER A 46 3.70 7.73 0.42
N ILE A 47 3.66 7.17 1.63
CA ILE A 47 4.52 6.03 2.00
C ILE A 47 4.03 4.70 1.43
N TYR A 48 2.75 4.61 1.07
CA TYR A 48 2.13 3.38 0.55
C TYR A 48 2.90 2.72 -0.60
N PRO A 49 3.24 3.41 -1.72
CA PRO A 49 3.98 2.78 -2.82
C PRO A 49 5.35 2.25 -2.39
N ILE A 50 6.03 2.94 -1.46
CA ILE A 50 7.31 2.51 -0.90
C ILE A 50 7.12 1.21 -0.11
N VAL A 51 6.10 1.15 0.75
CA VAL A 51 5.75 -0.04 1.55
C VAL A 51 5.40 -1.23 0.65
N VAL A 52 4.64 -1.01 -0.42
CA VAL A 52 4.34 -2.03 -1.43
C VAL A 52 5.63 -2.59 -2.01
N VAL A 53 6.50 -1.76 -2.57
CA VAL A 53 7.76 -2.21 -3.21
C VAL A 53 8.63 -2.98 -2.23
N LEU A 54 8.80 -2.49 -1.00
CA LEU A 54 9.58 -3.17 0.03
C LEU A 54 8.98 -4.53 0.40
N SER A 55 7.66 -4.63 0.53
CA SER A 55 6.98 -5.90 0.82
C SER A 55 7.08 -6.91 -0.32
N ILE A 56 7.07 -6.47 -1.59
CA ILE A 56 7.39 -7.32 -2.75
C ILE A 56 8.80 -7.92 -2.60
N ILE A 57 9.81 -7.06 -2.44
CA ILE A 57 11.22 -7.45 -2.45
C ILE A 57 11.52 -8.38 -1.26
N LEU A 58 11.08 -8.00 -0.06
CA LEU A 58 11.36 -8.75 1.15
C LEU A 58 10.62 -10.09 1.16
N SER A 59 9.35 -10.13 0.75
CA SER A 59 8.60 -11.39 0.67
C SER A 59 9.23 -12.36 -0.34
N TRP A 60 9.70 -11.86 -1.48
CA TRP A 60 10.36 -12.68 -2.49
C TRP A 60 11.69 -13.27 -2.00
N LYS A 61 12.50 -12.46 -1.30
CA LYS A 61 13.78 -12.90 -0.71
C LYS A 61 13.57 -13.95 0.38
N LEU A 62 12.56 -13.78 1.23
CA LEU A 62 12.29 -14.66 2.38
C LEU A 62 11.50 -15.92 2.03
N ARG A 63 10.87 -16.00 0.84
CA ARG A 63 9.95 -17.08 0.46
C ARG A 63 10.49 -18.50 0.64
N LYS A 64 11.81 -18.71 0.43
CA LYS A 64 12.43 -20.05 0.50
C LYS A 64 12.85 -20.45 1.92
N ARG A 65 13.21 -19.49 2.77
CA ARG A 65 13.76 -19.74 4.12
C ARG A 65 12.73 -19.57 5.23
N ARG A 66 11.84 -18.59 5.12
CA ARG A 66 10.87 -18.23 6.18
C ARG A 66 9.52 -17.86 5.57
N LEU A 67 8.78 -18.89 5.15
CA LEU A 67 7.50 -18.72 4.46
C LEU A 67 6.49 -17.89 5.26
N ARG A 68 6.36 -18.12 6.58
CA ARG A 68 5.43 -17.37 7.45
C ARG A 68 5.72 -15.86 7.44
N LEU A 69 7.01 -15.48 7.54
CA LEU A 69 7.40 -14.07 7.48
C LEU A 69 7.16 -13.48 6.09
N ALA A 70 7.41 -14.23 5.02
CA ALA A 70 7.14 -13.77 3.66
C ALA A 70 5.64 -13.45 3.46
N ILE A 71 4.75 -14.26 4.04
CA ILE A 71 3.30 -14.02 3.99
C ILE A 71 2.93 -12.76 4.79
N VAL A 72 3.42 -12.63 6.03
CA VAL A 72 3.12 -11.46 6.88
C VAL A 72 3.58 -10.16 6.22
N LEU A 73 4.81 -10.13 5.69
CA LEU A 73 5.34 -8.95 4.99
C LEU A 73 4.50 -8.59 3.77
N ASN A 74 4.02 -9.60 3.06
CA ASN A 74 3.17 -9.40 1.89
C ASN A 74 1.76 -8.95 2.25
N LEU A 75 1.32 -9.04 3.52
CA LEU A 75 0.01 -8.53 3.97
C LEU A 75 0.07 -7.07 4.45
N ILE A 76 1.26 -6.51 4.66
CA ILE A 76 1.41 -5.12 5.16
C ILE A 76 0.69 -4.09 4.27
N PRO A 77 0.76 -4.14 2.93
CA PRO A 77 0.05 -3.17 2.09
C PRO A 77 -1.48 -3.22 2.24
N MET A 78 -2.04 -4.35 2.68
CA MET A 78 -3.49 -4.47 2.88
C MET A 78 -4.00 -3.55 3.99
N ILE A 79 -3.14 -3.10 4.91
CA ILE A 79 -3.48 -2.13 5.96
C ILE A 79 -3.99 -0.80 5.36
N TRP A 80 -3.52 -0.42 4.17
CA TRP A 80 -4.02 0.77 3.46
C TRP A 80 -5.22 0.45 2.56
N ILE A 81 -5.16 -0.68 1.84
CA ILE A 81 -6.20 -1.04 0.88
C ILE A 81 -7.54 -1.32 1.57
N VAL A 82 -7.54 -2.06 2.68
CA VAL A 82 -8.80 -2.48 3.34
C VAL A 82 -9.63 -1.28 3.82
N PRO A 83 -9.09 -0.32 4.61
CA PRO A 83 -9.84 0.86 5.00
C PRO A 83 -10.31 1.70 3.81
N PHE A 84 -9.47 1.81 2.77
CA PHE A 84 -9.83 2.55 1.56
C PHE A 84 -11.02 1.93 0.84
N VAL A 85 -11.02 0.60 0.67
CA VAL A 85 -12.15 -0.12 0.06
C VAL A 85 -13.41 0.01 0.90
N ILE A 86 -13.31 -0.09 2.23
CA ILE A 86 -14.45 0.09 3.14
C ILE A 86 -15.02 1.49 2.95
N LEU A 87 -14.19 2.54 3.03
CA LEU A 87 -14.63 3.94 2.84
C LEU A 87 -15.28 4.21 1.49
N MET A 88 -14.91 3.48 0.44
CA MET A 88 -15.49 3.63 -0.90
C MET A 88 -16.80 2.86 -1.10
N THR A 89 -17.11 1.90 -0.22
CA THR A 89 -18.27 0.99 -0.35
C THR A 89 -19.37 1.25 0.68
N THR A 90 -19.09 2.03 1.73
CA THR A 90 -20.07 2.52 2.72
C THR A 90 -20.49 3.94 2.42
#